data_AF-A0A2P5YNN4-F1
#
_entry.id   AF-A0A2P5YNN4-F1
#
_cell.length_a   1.000
_cell.length_b   1.000
_cell.length_c   1.000
_cell.angle_alpha   90.00
_cell.angle_beta   90.00
_cell.angle_gamma   90.00
#
_symmetry.space_group_name_H-M   'P 1'
#
loop_
_entity.id
_entity.type
_entity.pdbx_description
1 polymer ?
#
loop_
_entity_poly.entity_id
_entity_poly.type
_entity_poly.pdbx_seq_one_letter_code
_entity_poly.pdbx_strand_id
1 'polypeptide(L)'
;MKLEADDESTVKFSDFTGLHGERMTLGKYSFLPALHPIVNNIIDIYGDVLATTKMNPSIAEIVYIMLCASVKEMSNLQLEQVIRDLILKWRDAIKDALRINFKVDFSMEHMKKIVCAYVGLTEHRKLDIVGLRISKLESELSAEKKEHLEIYDQSK
;
A
#
# COMPACT_ATOMS: atom_id res chain seq x y z
N MET A 1 -1.25 12.16 3.93
CA MET A 1 -2.33 11.18 3.68
C MET A 1 -3.00 10.89 5.00
N LYS A 2 -4.31 11.12 5.13
CA LYS A 2 -5.02 10.88 6.39
C LYS A 2 -5.56 9.44 6.37
N LEU A 3 -4.87 8.53 7.06
CA LEU A 3 -5.28 7.12 7.13
C LEU A 3 -6.53 6.94 7.99
N GLU A 4 -6.70 7.78 9.00
CA GLU A 4 -7.76 7.68 10.02
C GLU A 4 -9.03 8.48 9.69
N ALA A 5 -9.12 9.12 8.51
CA ALA A 5 -10.34 9.85 8.13
C ALA A 5 -11.51 8.88 7.93
N ASP A 6 -12.65 9.12 8.59
CA ASP A 6 -13.86 8.29 8.41
C ASP A 6 -14.63 8.68 7.14
N ASP A 7 -13.92 8.62 6.01
CA ASP A 7 -14.52 8.82 4.70
C ASP A 7 -15.28 7.54 4.29
N GLU A 8 -16.28 7.69 3.42
CA GLU A 8 -17.02 6.56 2.87
C GLU A 8 -16.07 5.63 2.09
N SER A 9 -16.27 4.32 2.24
CA SER A 9 -15.45 3.33 1.55
C SER A 9 -15.69 3.43 0.04
N THR A 10 -14.61 3.50 -0.72
CA THR A 10 -14.69 3.54 -2.20
C THR A 10 -14.29 2.23 -2.85
N VAL A 11 -13.74 1.28 -2.07
CA VAL A 11 -13.27 0.00 -2.59
C VAL A 11 -14.43 -0.90 -2.99
N LYS A 12 -14.27 -1.53 -4.15
CA LYS A 12 -15.20 -2.51 -4.69
C LYS A 12 -14.47 -3.83 -4.90
N PHE A 13 -15.26 -4.90 -4.94
CA PHE A 13 -14.75 -6.24 -5.25
C PHE A 13 -13.98 -6.28 -6.58
N SER A 14 -14.40 -5.48 -7.57
CA SER A 14 -13.76 -5.36 -8.89
C SER A 14 -12.36 -4.73 -8.86
N ASP A 15 -11.98 -4.06 -7.77
CA ASP A 15 -10.71 -3.35 -7.67
C ASP A 15 -9.53 -4.28 -7.37
N PHE A 16 -9.83 -5.56 -7.10
CA PHE A 16 -8.85 -6.61 -6.89
C PHE A 16 -8.80 -7.52 -8.11
N THR A 17 -7.61 -7.64 -8.69
CA THR A 17 -7.39 -8.52 -9.82
C THR A 17 -7.40 -9.98 -9.37
N GLY A 18 -7.95 -10.85 -10.21
CA GLY A 18 -7.95 -12.29 -9.94
C GLY A 18 -8.88 -12.74 -8.81
N LEU A 19 -9.91 -11.97 -8.45
CA LEU A 19 -11.01 -12.43 -7.59
C LEU A 19 -12.21 -13.02 -8.36
N HIS A 20 -12.06 -13.23 -9.66
CA HIS A 20 -13.04 -13.92 -10.49
C HIS A 20 -12.64 -15.38 -10.70
N GLY A 21 -13.60 -16.30 -10.64
CA GLY A 21 -13.38 -17.73 -10.84
C GLY A 21 -14.12 -18.61 -9.84
N GLU A 22 -13.89 -19.91 -9.94
CA GLU A 22 -14.46 -20.91 -9.04
C GLU A 22 -13.92 -20.72 -7.62
N ARG A 23 -14.83 -20.82 -6.65
CA ARG A 23 -14.52 -20.70 -5.23
C ARG A 23 -14.69 -22.05 -4.55
N MET A 24 -13.81 -22.33 -3.60
CA MET A 24 -13.87 -23.52 -2.76
C MET A 24 -14.20 -23.10 -1.34
N THR A 25 -15.07 -23.89 -0.70
CA THR A 25 -15.47 -23.67 0.68
C THR A 25 -14.30 -23.88 1.63
N LEU A 26 -14.06 -22.91 2.50
CA LEU A 26 -13.15 -23.00 3.63
C LEU A 26 -13.91 -22.57 4.88
N GLY A 27 -14.30 -23.55 5.70
CA GLY A 27 -15.20 -23.33 6.83
C GLY A 27 -16.61 -22.92 6.37
N LYS A 28 -17.03 -21.70 6.75
CA LYS A 28 -18.39 -21.17 6.46
C LYS A 28 -18.46 -20.34 5.18
N TYR A 29 -17.33 -20.06 4.55
CA TYR A 29 -17.21 -19.10 3.45
C TYR A 29 -16.54 -19.74 2.25
N SER A 30 -16.79 -19.17 1.07
CA SER A 30 -16.23 -19.62 -0.19
C SER A 30 -15.16 -18.64 -0.67
N PHE A 31 -13.93 -19.12 -0.83
CA PHE A 31 -12.80 -18.31 -1.28
C PHE A 31 -12.22 -18.87 -2.57
N LEU A 32 -11.59 -17.99 -3.36
CA LEU A 32 -10.73 -18.45 -4.43
C LEU A 32 -9.53 -19.20 -3.83
N PRO A 33 -9.07 -20.30 -4.46
CA PRO A 33 -7.91 -21.06 -3.98
C PRO A 33 -6.67 -20.18 -3.74
N ALA A 34 -6.51 -19.13 -4.54
CA ALA A 34 -5.42 -18.17 -4.44
C ALA A 34 -5.42 -17.33 -3.14
N LEU A 35 -6.48 -17.37 -2.34
CA LEU A 35 -6.59 -16.72 -1.03
C LEU A 35 -6.51 -17.71 0.14
N HIS A 36 -6.63 -19.02 -0.10
CA HIS A 36 -6.60 -20.03 0.96
C HIS A 36 -5.35 -19.94 1.85
N PRO A 37 -4.13 -19.73 1.32
CA PRO A 37 -2.95 -19.57 2.17
C PRO A 37 -3.06 -18.39 3.13
N ILE A 38 -3.68 -17.28 2.69
CA ILE A 38 -3.86 -16.09 3.52
C ILE A 38 -4.91 -16.34 4.59
N VAL A 39 -6.04 -16.95 4.23
CA VAL A 39 -7.10 -17.29 5.19
C VAL A 39 -6.57 -18.23 6.27
N ASN A 40 -5.89 -19.30 5.88
CA ASN A 40 -5.29 -20.25 6.81
C ASN A 40 -4.28 -19.55 7.73
N ASN A 41 -3.38 -18.73 7.18
CA ASN A 41 -2.41 -17.99 7.98
C ASN A 41 -3.07 -17.03 8.99
N ILE A 42 -4.17 -16.36 8.60
CA ILE A 42 -4.93 -15.50 9.51
C ILE A 42 -5.54 -16.33 10.64
N ILE A 43 -6.17 -17.47 10.31
CA ILE A 43 -6.79 -18.36 11.30
C ILE A 43 -5.73 -18.94 12.25
N ASP A 44 -4.60 -19.39 11.72
CA ASP A 44 -3.54 -20.02 12.50
C ASP A 44 -2.88 -19.05 13.48
N ILE A 45 -2.67 -17.79 13.07
CA ILE A 45 -1.98 -16.78 13.90
C ILE A 45 -2.96 -16.03 14.82
N TYR A 46 -4.12 -15.64 14.31
CA TYR A 46 -5.03 -14.72 14.98
C TYR A 46 -6.36 -15.36 15.41
N GLY A 47 -6.62 -16.61 15.01
CA GLY A 47 -7.86 -17.31 15.28
C GLY A 47 -9.03 -16.83 14.41
N ASP A 48 -10.26 -17.07 14.88
CA ASP A 48 -11.47 -16.61 14.19
C ASP A 48 -11.65 -15.09 14.36
N VAL A 49 -11.18 -14.34 13.36
CA VAL A 49 -11.27 -12.88 13.31
C VAL A 49 -12.71 -12.38 13.11
N LEU A 50 -13.66 -13.26 12.77
CA LEU A 50 -15.06 -12.92 12.52
C LEU A 50 -15.96 -13.22 13.74
N ALA A 51 -15.44 -13.82 14.81
CA ALA A 51 -16.23 -14.31 15.94
C ALA A 51 -17.19 -13.28 16.59
N THR A 52 -16.89 -11.98 16.47
CA THR A 52 -17.68 -10.87 17.03
C THR A 52 -18.64 -10.21 16.05
N THR A 53 -18.60 -10.59 14.77
CA THR A 53 -19.47 -9.98 13.76
C THR A 53 -20.93 -10.43 13.94
N LYS A 54 -21.85 -9.50 13.74
CA LYS A 54 -23.31 -9.77 13.67
C LYS A 54 -23.86 -9.54 12.27
N MET A 55 -22.98 -9.31 11.31
CA MET A 55 -23.37 -8.96 9.95
C MET A 55 -23.93 -10.18 9.21
N ASN A 56 -24.75 -9.93 8.19
CA ASN A 56 -25.23 -10.97 7.30
C ASN A 56 -24.03 -11.77 6.73
N PRO A 57 -24.06 -13.12 6.70
CA PRO A 57 -22.95 -13.94 6.23
C PRO A 57 -22.46 -13.60 4.82
N SER A 58 -23.36 -13.24 3.89
CA SER A 58 -22.99 -12.85 2.53
C SER A 58 -22.21 -11.54 2.49
N ILE A 59 -22.56 -10.58 3.36
CA ILE A 59 -21.83 -9.32 3.46
C ILE A 59 -20.48 -9.53 4.17
N ALA A 60 -20.47 -10.31 5.24
CA ALA A 60 -19.24 -10.68 5.95
C ALA A 60 -18.26 -11.42 5.01
N GLU A 61 -18.77 -12.31 4.15
CA GLU A 61 -17.95 -13.00 3.15
C GLU A 61 -17.28 -12.03 2.17
N ILE A 62 -18.02 -11.09 1.60
CA ILE A 62 -17.49 -10.10 0.65
C ILE A 62 -16.37 -9.28 1.31
N VAL A 63 -16.63 -8.76 2.51
CA VAL A 63 -15.64 -7.99 3.26
C VAL A 63 -14.42 -8.84 3.61
N TYR A 64 -14.61 -10.10 3.98
CA TYR A 64 -13.50 -10.98 4.31
C TYR A 64 -12.63 -11.33 3.09
N ILE A 65 -13.24 -11.53 1.93
CA ILE A 65 -12.51 -11.73 0.67
C ILE A 65 -11.67 -10.49 0.34
N MET A 66 -12.24 -9.28 0.41
CA MET A 66 -11.51 -8.04 0.13
C MET A 66 -10.36 -7.80 1.12
N LEU A 67 -10.57 -8.13 2.40
CA LEU A 67 -9.51 -8.11 3.40
C LEU A 67 -8.38 -9.07 3.05
N CYS A 68 -8.70 -10.34 2.74
CA CYS A 68 -7.70 -11.35 2.38
C CYS A 68 -6.94 -10.97 1.10
N ALA A 69 -7.63 -10.41 0.10
CA ALA A 69 -7.01 -9.89 -1.11
C ALA A 69 -6.05 -8.74 -0.80
N SER A 70 -6.43 -7.82 0.10
CA SER A 70 -5.56 -6.73 0.55
C SER A 70 -4.33 -7.24 1.28
N VAL A 71 -4.49 -8.19 2.21
CA VAL A 71 -3.36 -8.82 2.93
C VAL A 71 -2.41 -9.53 1.97
N LYS A 72 -2.95 -10.22 0.97
CA LYS A 72 -2.15 -10.86 -0.09
C LYS A 72 -1.32 -9.84 -0.88
N GLU A 73 -1.93 -8.76 -1.35
CA GLU A 73 -1.24 -7.72 -2.10
C GLU A 73 -0.15 -7.04 -1.24
N MET A 74 -0.46 -6.70 0.01
CA MET A 74 0.50 -6.15 0.97
C MET A 74 1.70 -7.07 1.21
N SER A 75 1.50 -8.40 1.17
CA SER A 75 2.56 -9.39 1.38
C SER A 75 3.41 -9.65 0.14
N ASN A 76 2.86 -9.43 -1.07
CA ASN A 76 3.47 -9.85 -2.32
C ASN A 76 4.11 -8.70 -3.12
N LEU A 77 3.64 -7.46 -2.94
CA LEU A 77 4.17 -6.33 -3.67
C LEU A 77 5.49 -5.85 -3.09
N GLN A 78 6.45 -5.56 -3.98
CA GLN A 78 7.67 -4.85 -3.59
C GLN A 78 7.35 -3.39 -3.30
N LEU A 79 8.12 -2.76 -2.40
CA LEU A 79 7.85 -1.39 -1.95
C LEU A 79 7.82 -0.38 -3.11
N GLU A 80 8.64 -0.61 -4.13
CA GLU A 80 8.77 0.22 -5.33
C GLU A 80 7.52 0.17 -6.22
N GLN A 81 6.73 -0.89 -6.11
CA GLN A 81 5.47 -1.08 -6.83
C GLN A 81 4.27 -0.48 -6.07
N VAL A 82 4.45 -0.12 -4.80
CA VAL A 82 3.40 0.48 -3.98
C VAL A 82 3.14 1.90 -4.46
N ILE A 83 1.88 2.17 -4.79
CA ILE A 83 1.37 3.50 -5.13
C ILE A 83 0.27 3.91 -4.16
N ARG A 84 -0.01 5.22 -4.10
CA ARG A 84 -1.03 5.79 -3.21
C ARG A 84 -2.38 5.09 -3.33
N ASP A 85 -2.81 4.79 -4.55
CA ASP A 85 -4.14 4.22 -4.80
C ASP A 85 -4.27 2.79 -4.24
N LEU A 86 -3.19 2.01 -4.26
CA LEU A 86 -3.15 0.70 -3.60
C LEU A 86 -3.30 0.83 -2.09
N ILE A 87 -2.59 1.79 -1.49
CA ILE A 87 -2.68 2.04 -0.04
C ILE A 87 -4.11 2.45 0.35
N LEU A 88 -4.76 3.30 -0.45
CA LEU A 88 -6.15 3.70 -0.23
C LEU A 88 -7.11 2.50 -0.35
N LYS A 89 -6.91 1.65 -1.36
CA LYS A 89 -7.67 0.42 -1.56
C LYS A 89 -7.59 -0.52 -0.34
N TRP A 90 -6.38 -0.78 0.16
CA TRP A 90 -6.18 -1.64 1.33
C TRP A 90 -6.79 -1.03 2.60
N ARG A 91 -6.61 0.28 2.77
CA ARG A 91 -7.19 1.02 3.90
C ARG A 91 -8.70 0.84 3.94
N ASP A 92 -9.38 1.03 2.81
CA ASP A 92 -10.82 0.96 2.72
C ASP A 92 -11.31 -0.47 3.03
N ALA A 93 -10.66 -1.50 2.50
CA ALA A 93 -11.00 -2.89 2.81
C ALA A 93 -10.80 -3.26 4.29
N ILE A 94 -9.71 -2.78 4.92
CA ILE A 94 -9.46 -3.00 6.36
C ILE A 94 -10.50 -2.25 7.20
N LYS A 95 -10.87 -1.02 6.81
CA LYS A 95 -11.90 -0.25 7.50
C LYS A 95 -13.27 -0.89 7.42
N ASP A 96 -13.64 -1.43 6.27
CA ASP A 96 -14.91 -2.15 6.12
C ASP A 96 -14.95 -3.38 7.02
N ALA A 97 -13.84 -4.10 7.17
CA ALA A 97 -13.71 -5.20 8.12
C ALA A 97 -13.85 -4.72 9.59
N LEU A 98 -13.19 -3.62 9.97
CA LEU A 98 -13.35 -3.03 11.30
C LEU A 98 -14.79 -2.59 11.58
N ARG A 99 -15.46 -1.96 10.60
CA ARG A 99 -16.86 -1.49 10.72
C ARG A 99 -17.84 -2.61 11.02
N ILE A 100 -17.59 -3.83 10.52
CA ILE A 100 -18.40 -5.02 10.82
C ILE A 100 -17.87 -5.85 12.00
N ASN A 101 -16.99 -5.26 12.82
CA ASN A 101 -16.40 -5.84 14.03
C ASN A 101 -15.52 -7.08 13.78
N PHE A 102 -14.78 -7.13 12.67
CA PHE A 102 -13.70 -8.10 12.55
C PHE A 102 -12.50 -7.67 13.39
N LYS A 103 -11.80 -8.63 14.00
CA LYS A 103 -10.57 -8.39 14.77
C LYS A 103 -9.36 -8.32 13.83
N VAL A 104 -9.14 -7.17 13.21
CA VAL A 104 -8.17 -7.00 12.11
C VAL A 104 -7.13 -5.90 12.36
N ASP A 105 -6.90 -5.56 13.63
CA ASP A 105 -5.89 -4.56 14.02
C ASP A 105 -4.51 -4.90 13.46
N PHE A 106 -4.17 -6.19 13.36
CA PHE A 106 -2.91 -6.65 12.78
C PHE A 106 -2.72 -6.19 11.31
N SER A 107 -3.79 -6.20 10.52
CA SER A 107 -3.76 -5.76 9.12
C SER A 107 -3.56 -4.25 9.03
N MET A 108 -4.21 -3.50 9.91
CA MET A 108 -4.03 -2.05 10.01
C MET A 108 -2.58 -1.71 10.38
N GLU A 109 -2.00 -2.39 11.36
CA GLU A 109 -0.61 -2.19 11.77
C GLU A 109 0.38 -2.59 10.67
N HIS A 110 0.11 -3.67 9.92
CA HIS A 110 0.92 -4.03 8.76
C HIS A 110 0.89 -2.96 7.67
N MET A 111 -0.31 -2.45 7.34
CA MET A 111 -0.47 -1.36 6.37
C MET A 111 0.26 -0.09 6.81
N LYS A 112 0.19 0.29 8.09
CA LYS A 112 0.92 1.46 8.63
C LYS A 112 2.42 1.34 8.39
N LYS A 113 3.01 0.17 8.59
CA LYS A 113 4.43 -0.09 8.30
C LYS A 113 4.77 0.12 6.82
N ILE A 114 3.91 -0.37 5.92
CA ILE A 114 4.07 -0.17 4.47
C ILE A 114 3.97 1.32 4.12
N VAL A 115 3.01 2.05 4.69
CA VAL A 115 2.85 3.49 4.45
C VAL A 115 4.10 4.25 4.89
N CYS A 116 4.64 3.95 6.07
CA CYS A 116 5.88 4.55 6.56
C CYS A 116 7.05 4.31 5.58
N ALA A 117 7.21 3.07 5.12
CA ALA A 117 8.25 2.72 4.15
C ALA A 117 8.04 3.44 2.81
N TYR A 118 6.81 3.54 2.31
CA TYR A 118 6.47 4.23 1.06
C TYR A 118 6.78 5.73 1.13
N VAL A 119 6.43 6.37 2.24
CA VAL A 119 6.76 7.78 2.47
C VAL A 119 8.27 7.97 2.53
N GLY A 120 8.99 7.12 3.28
CA GLY A 120 10.45 7.15 3.36
C GLY A 120 11.12 7.04 1.98
N LEU A 121 10.70 6.05 1.18
CA LEU A 121 11.22 5.86 -0.19
C LEU A 121 10.92 7.07 -1.09
N THR A 122 9.72 7.65 -0.98
CA THR A 122 9.31 8.82 -1.77
C THR A 122 10.16 10.05 -1.43
N GLU A 123 10.39 10.31 -0.13
CA GLU A 123 11.22 11.43 0.29
C GLU A 123 12.70 11.21 -0.09
N HIS A 124 13.21 9.98 0.04
CA HIS A 124 14.58 9.67 -0.38
C HIS A 124 14.79 9.93 -1.88
N ARG A 125 13.87 9.48 -2.74
CA ARG A 125 13.92 9.76 -4.19
C ARG A 125 13.91 11.24 -4.51
N LYS A 126 13.15 12.06 -3.76
CA LYS A 126 13.16 13.53 -3.95
C LYS A 126 14.52 14.12 -3.58
N LEU A 127 15.12 13.65 -2.49
CA LEU A 127 16.46 14.08 -2.08
C LEU A 127 17.51 13.73 -3.15
N ASP A 128 17.44 12.54 -3.72
CA ASP A 128 18.35 12.13 -4.81
C ASP A 128 18.22 13.04 -6.03
N ILE A 129 16.98 13.37 -6.44
CA ILE A 129 16.72 14.29 -7.56
C ILE A 129 17.28 15.68 -7.27
N VAL A 130 17.09 16.20 -6.05
CA VAL A 130 17.64 17.50 -5.64
C VAL A 130 19.16 17.46 -5.62
N GLY A 131 19.76 16.38 -5.11
CA GLY A 131 21.21 16.16 -5.11
C GLY A 131 21.81 16.19 -6.51
N LEU A 132 21.20 15.46 -7.46
CA LEU A 132 21.61 15.48 -8.87
C LEU A 132 21.54 16.89 -9.48
N ARG A 133 20.50 17.66 -9.13
CA ARG A 133 20.35 19.04 -9.61
C ARG A 133 21.42 19.96 -9.03
N ILE A 134 21.78 19.81 -7.75
CA ILE A 134 22.86 20.56 -7.11
C ILE A 134 24.18 20.27 -7.81
N SER A 135 24.55 18.99 -7.97
CA SER A 135 25.80 18.60 -8.65
C SER A 135 25.88 19.15 -10.07
N LYS A 136 24.76 19.17 -10.79
CA LYS A 136 24.69 19.76 -12.13
C LYS A 136 24.97 21.27 -12.11
N LEU A 137 24.30 22.01 -11.23
CA LEU A 137 24.48 23.46 -11.10
C LEU A 137 25.89 23.83 -10.64
N GLU A 138 26.50 23.03 -9.77
CA GLU A 138 27.89 23.22 -9.34
C GLU A 138 28.88 23.05 -10.49
N SER A 139 28.64 22.05 -11.36
CA SER A 139 29.45 21.83 -12.55
C SER A 139 29.32 22.97 -13.57
N GLU A 140 28.09 23.44 -13.82
CA GLU A 140 27.82 24.58 -14.70
C GLU A 140 28.55 25.82 -14.16
N LEU A 141 28.30 26.20 -12.90
CA LEU A 141 28.92 27.36 -12.26
C LEU A 141 30.45 27.33 -12.32
N SER A 142 31.07 26.15 -12.18
CA SER A 142 32.52 26.00 -12.31
C SER A 142 33.01 26.26 -13.73
N ALA A 143 32.24 25.88 -14.74
CA ALA A 143 32.56 26.12 -16.14
C ALA A 143 32.46 27.63 -16.48
N GLU A 144 31.36 28.30 -16.08
CA GLU A 144 31.21 29.74 -16.33
C GLU A 144 32.26 30.57 -15.60
N LYS A 145 32.65 30.19 -14.37
CA LYS A 145 33.75 30.88 -13.65
C LYS A 145 35.07 30.76 -14.40
N LYS A 146 35.36 29.60 -15.00
CA LYS A 146 36.56 29.39 -15.80
C LYS A 146 36.54 30.25 -17.06
N GLU A 147 35.43 30.26 -17.79
CA GLU A 147 35.25 31.10 -18.97
C GLU A 147 35.39 32.60 -18.65
N HIS A 148 34.80 33.06 -17.54
CA HIS A 148 34.94 34.45 -17.09
C HIS A 148 36.41 34.83 -16.83
N LEU A 149 37.19 33.94 -16.21
CA LEU A 149 38.62 34.18 -15.96
C LEU A 149 39.41 34.27 -17.27
N GLU A 150 39.11 33.39 -18.24
CA GLU A 150 39.76 33.40 -19.56
C GLU A 150 39.44 34.70 -20.33
N ILE A 151 38.20 35.17 -20.30
CA ILE A 151 37.80 36.45 -20.92
C ILE A 151 38.48 37.63 -20.23
N TYR A 152 38.52 37.63 -18.90
CA TYR A 152 39.16 38.70 -18.12
C TYR A 152 40.65 38.81 -18.47
N ASP A 153 41.38 37.70 -18.51
CA ASP A 153 42.81 37.69 -18.83
C ASP A 153 43.11 38.11 -20.28
N GLN A 154 42.23 37.79 -21.23
CA GLN A 154 42.36 38.23 -22.64
C GLN A 154 42.06 39.73 -22.85
N SER A 155 41.30 40.34 -21.95
CA SER A 155 40.91 41.76 -22.03
C SER A 155 41.93 42.73 -21.41
N LYS A 156 43.05 42.21 -20.90
CA LYS A 156 44.10 42.94 -20.18
C LYS A 156 45.35 43.15 -21.04
#